data_AF-A0A3C2CIS9-F1
#
_entry.id   AF-A0A3C2CIS9-F1
#
_cell.length_a   1.000
_cell.length_b   1.000
_cell.length_c   1.000
_cell.angle_alpha   90.00
_cell.angle_beta   90.00
_cell.angle_gamma   90.00
#
_symmetry.space_group_name_H-M   'P 1'
#
loop_
_entity.id
_entity.type
_entity.pdbx_description
1 polymer ?
#
loop_
_entity_poly.entity_id
_entity_poly.type
_entity_poly.pdbx_seq_one_letter_code
_entity_poly.pdbx_strand_id
1 'polypeptide(L)'
;WQRFQDGSPMNDSNGIQLDSENVLLLYVDYSRSNADPNSPQAQSTGTGDGWLLRNGKIVGITWDRQFEALKWSLYDDDTGEAV
;
A
#
# COMPACT_ATOMS: atom_id res chain seq x y z
N TRP A 1 -9.74 5.44 9.25
CA TRP A 1 -10.29 5.02 7.94
C TRP A 1 -11.04 3.71 8.12
N GLN A 2 -12.38 3.74 8.10
CA GLN A 2 -13.19 2.53 8.23
C GLN A 2 -13.16 1.69 6.96
N ARG A 3 -13.00 0.37 7.10
CA ARG A 3 -12.89 -0.54 5.95
C ARG A 3 -14.26 -1.08 5.55
N PHE A 4 -14.50 -1.06 4.24
CA PHE A 4 -15.63 -1.67 3.58
C PHE A 4 -15.13 -2.59 2.45
N GLN A 5 -15.84 -3.67 2.18
CA GLN A 5 -15.62 -4.54 1.03
C GLN A 5 -16.99 -4.85 0.40
N ASP A 6 -17.08 -4.68 -0.92
CA ASP A 6 -18.32 -4.89 -1.69
C ASP A 6 -19.54 -4.15 -1.08
N GLY A 7 -19.29 -2.94 -0.58
CA GLY A 7 -20.30 -2.09 0.07
C GLY A 7 -20.65 -2.45 1.51
N SER A 8 -20.09 -3.53 2.08
CA SER A 8 -20.36 -3.99 3.44
C SER A 8 -19.21 -3.64 4.41
N PRO A 9 -19.49 -3.24 5.66
CA PRO A 9 -18.48 -3.09 6.70
C PRO A 9 -17.64 -4.37 6.87
N MET A 10 -16.33 -4.22 6.88
CA MET A 10 -15.45 -5.36 7.15
C MET A 10 -15.23 -5.47 8.66
N ASN A 11 -15.90 -6.43 9.30
CA ASN A 11 -15.87 -6.63 10.75
C ASN A 11 -14.91 -7.76 11.14
N ASP A 12 -14.33 -7.66 12.34
CA ASP A 12 -13.57 -8.76 12.95
C ASP A 12 -14.48 -9.87 13.50
N SER A 13 -13.89 -10.89 14.14
CA SER A 13 -14.64 -12.01 14.72
C SER A 13 -15.58 -11.63 15.87
N ASN A 14 -15.41 -10.44 16.45
CA ASN A 14 -16.24 -9.91 17.54
C ASN A 14 -17.33 -8.95 17.02
N GLY A 15 -17.40 -8.72 15.70
CA GLY A 15 -18.35 -7.80 15.08
C GLY A 15 -17.91 -6.33 15.13
N ILE A 16 -16.66 -6.03 15.49
CA ILE A 16 -16.11 -4.67 15.50
C ILE A 16 -15.62 -4.34 14.09
N GLN A 17 -16.03 -3.19 13.55
CA GLN A 17 -15.59 -2.76 12.22
C GLN A 17 -14.10 -2.43 12.24
N LEU A 18 -13.36 -2.97 11.28
CA LEU A 18 -11.95 -2.68 11.10
C LEU A 18 -11.75 -1.23 10.67
N ASP A 19 -10.80 -0.59 11.34
CA ASP A 19 -10.31 0.73 10.99
C ASP A 19 -8.77 0.79 11.01
N SER A 20 -8.24 1.88 10.47
CA SER A 20 -6.82 2.18 10.54
C SER A 20 -6.61 3.68 10.64
N GLU A 21 -5.59 4.10 11.38
CA GLU A 21 -5.09 5.48 11.38
C GLU A 21 -4.45 5.85 10.03
N ASN A 22 -3.84 4.86 9.37
CA ASN A 22 -3.02 5.04 8.19
C ASN A 22 -3.41 4.05 7.09
N VAL A 23 -3.60 4.54 5.86
CA VAL A 23 -3.76 3.68 4.69
C VAL A 23 -2.71 4.08 3.66
N LEU A 24 -1.94 3.10 3.18
CA LEU A 24 -1.00 3.26 2.08
C LEU A 24 -1.58 2.61 0.83
N LEU A 25 -1.63 3.37 -0.25
CA LEU A 25 -1.93 2.87 -1.58
C LEU A 25 -0.65 2.98 -2.42
N LEU A 26 -0.02 1.86 -2.72
CA LEU A 26 1.23 1.82 -3.49
C LEU A 26 0.93 1.34 -4.91
N TYR A 27 1.41 2.08 -5.90
CA TYR A 27 1.42 1.61 -7.29
C TYR A 27 2.63 0.70 -7.48
N VAL A 28 2.38 -0.54 -7.91
CA VAL A 28 3.40 -1.56 -8.18
C VAL A 28 3.11 -2.22 -9.51
N ASP A 29 4.16 -2.66 -10.20
CA ASP A 29 4.01 -3.46 -11.40
C ASP A 29 3.61 -4.89 -11.07
N TYR A 30 2.98 -5.55 -12.04
CA TYR A 30 2.71 -6.98 -12.00
C TYR A 30 3.40 -7.66 -13.18
N SER A 31 4.13 -8.74 -12.88
CA SER A 31 4.68 -9.65 -13.89
C SER A 31 4.02 -11.02 -13.78
N ARG A 32 4.31 -11.91 -14.73
CA ARG A 32 4.02 -13.34 -14.54
C ARG A 32 5.00 -13.92 -13.52
N SER A 33 4.53 -14.85 -12.70
CA SER A 33 5.39 -15.57 -11.77
C SER A 33 6.31 -16.54 -12.49
N ASN A 34 7.55 -16.66 -12.02
CA ASN A 34 8.50 -17.67 -12.50
C ASN A 34 8.10 -19.09 -12.07
N ALA A 35 7.35 -19.24 -10.97
CA ALA A 35 6.90 -20.54 -10.47
C ALA A 35 5.70 -21.09 -11.24
N ASP A 36 4.80 -20.21 -11.69
CA ASP A 36 3.65 -20.55 -12.53
C ASP A 36 3.31 -19.36 -13.47
N PRO A 37 3.45 -19.51 -14.79
CA PRO A 37 3.17 -18.44 -15.76
C PRO A 37 1.72 -17.95 -15.77
N ASN A 38 0.76 -18.69 -15.20
CA ASN A 38 -0.63 -18.27 -15.08
C ASN A 38 -0.89 -17.41 -13.85
N SER A 39 0.08 -17.34 -12.93
CA SER A 39 -0.04 -16.62 -11.68
C SER A 39 0.56 -15.20 -11.80
N PRO A 40 -0.20 -14.13 -11.51
CA PRO A 40 0.34 -12.78 -11.45
C PRO A 40 1.20 -12.60 -10.19
N GLN A 41 2.29 -11.85 -10.31
CA GLN A 41 3.22 -11.56 -9.22
C GLN A 41 3.45 -10.05 -9.10
N ALA A 42 3.07 -9.50 -7.95
CA ALA A 42 3.35 -8.10 -7.61
C ALA A 42 4.86 -7.89 -7.43
N GLN A 43 5.39 -6.84 -8.07
CA GLN A 43 6.78 -6.44 -7.94
C GLN A 43 6.90 -5.48 -6.75
N SER A 44 7.13 -6.04 -5.55
CA SER A 44 7.13 -5.28 -4.29
C SER A 44 8.46 -4.60 -3.95
N THR A 45 9.47 -4.73 -4.82
CA THR A 45 10.79 -4.10 -4.71
C THR A 45 11.00 -3.10 -5.85
N GLY A 46 11.94 -2.18 -5.67
CA GLY A 46 12.21 -1.07 -6.58
C GLY A 46 11.71 0.25 -6.02
N THR A 47 11.14 1.09 -6.88
CA THR A 47 10.56 2.39 -6.52
C THR A 47 9.25 2.61 -7.26
N GLY A 48 8.41 3.50 -6.75
CA GLY A 48 7.19 3.91 -7.46
C GLY A 48 6.40 4.97 -6.71
N ASP A 49 5.23 5.29 -7.24
CA ASP A 49 4.33 6.30 -6.67
C ASP A 49 3.30 5.67 -5.72
N GLY A 50 2.60 6.52 -4.97
CA GLY A 50 1.50 6.09 -4.12
C GLY A 50 0.76 7.25 -3.45
N TRP A 51 -0.11 6.87 -2.52
CA TRP A 51 -0.86 7.79 -1.67
C TRP A 51 -0.77 7.36 -0.20
N LEU A 52 -0.55 8.34 0.68
CA LEU A 52 -0.68 8.19 2.12
C LEU A 52 -1.97 8.88 2.60
N LEU A 53 -2.84 8.09 3.23
CA LEU A 53 -4.08 8.54 3.84
C LEU A 53 -3.90 8.51 5.37
N ARG A 54 -3.77 9.67 6.00
CA ARG A 54 -3.51 9.83 7.44
C ARG A 54 -4.13 11.13 7.94
N ASN A 55 -4.66 11.13 9.17
CA ASN A 55 -5.19 12.34 9.82
C ASN A 55 -6.23 13.11 8.98
N GLY A 56 -7.09 12.39 8.24
CA GLY A 56 -8.10 12.97 7.37
C GLY A 56 -7.56 13.66 6.10
N LYS A 57 -6.27 13.50 5.81
CA LYS A 57 -5.62 14.00 4.59
C LYS A 57 -5.21 12.85 3.68
N ILE A 58 -5.11 13.16 2.39
CA ILE A 58 -4.56 12.29 1.36
C ILE A 58 -3.39 13.06 0.75
N VAL A 59 -2.20 12.47 0.79
CA VAL A 59 -0.94 13.09 0.34
C VAL A 59 -0.26 12.16 -0.66
N GLY A 60 0.26 12.73 -1.74
CA GLY A 60 1.03 11.98 -2.73
C GLY A 60 2.38 11.57 -2.15
N ILE A 61 2.84 10.37 -2.49
CA ILE A 61 4.12 9.86 -2.01
C ILE A 61 4.87 9.11 -3.12
N THR A 62 6.18 9.01 -2.96
CA THR A 62 7.01 8.00 -3.61
C THR A 62 7.47 6.96 -2.60
N TRP A 63 7.69 5.73 -3.04
CA TRP A 63 8.21 4.64 -2.22
C TRP A 63 9.51 4.09 -2.79
N ASP A 64 10.38 3.62 -1.89
CA ASP A 64 11.62 2.90 -2.20
C ASP A 64 11.71 1.62 -1.37
N ARG A 65 12.02 0.51 -2.03
CA ARG A 65 12.33 -0.78 -1.40
C ARG A 65 13.25 -1.60 -2.29
N GLN A 66 14.55 -1.37 -2.21
CA GLN A 66 15.52 -2.03 -3.12
C GLN A 66 15.58 -3.57 -2.98
N PHE A 67 15.32 -4.12 -1.79
CA PHE A 67 15.37 -5.56 -1.55
C PHE A 67 14.20 -6.02 -0.69
N GLU A 68 13.79 -7.28 -0.85
CA GLU A 68 12.68 -7.87 -0.10
C GLU A 68 12.91 -7.85 1.42
N ALA A 69 14.17 -7.94 1.85
CA ALA A 69 14.55 -7.86 3.27
C ALA A 69 14.44 -6.44 3.85
N LEU A 70 14.28 -5.41 3.01
CA LEU A 70 14.12 -4.03 3.45
C LEU A 70 12.64 -3.69 3.67
N LYS A 71 12.42 -2.69 4.52
CA LYS A 71 11.12 -2.03 4.65
C LYS A 71 10.94 -1.06 3.48
N TRP A 72 9.70 -0.67 3.21
CA TRP A 72 9.44 0.50 2.37
C TRP A 72 9.89 1.77 3.10
N SER A 73 10.64 2.61 2.38
CA SER A 73 10.85 4.01 2.72
C SER A 73 9.88 4.84 1.90
N LEU A 74 9.25 5.84 2.51
CA LEU A 74 8.21 6.66 1.89
C LEU A 74 8.64 8.12 1.96
N TYR A 75 8.38 8.85 0.88
CA TYR A 75 8.72 10.26 0.75
C TYR A 75 7.53 11.01 0.20
N ASP A 76 7.29 12.22 0.68
CA ASP A 76 6.35 13.17 0.08
C ASP A 76 6.82 13.48 -1.35
N ASP A 77 5.91 13.38 -2.32
CA ASP A 77 6.26 13.47 -3.75
C ASP A 77 6.59 14.89 -4.22
N ASP A 78 6.06 15.90 -3.53
CA ASP A 78 6.34 17.31 -3.81
C ASP A 78 7.69 17.77 -3.21
N THR A 79 8.00 17.33 -1.98
CA THR A 79 9.16 17.84 -1.22
C THR A 79 10.35 16.89 -1.18
N GLY A 80 10.13 15.58 -1.36
CA GLY A 80 11.13 14.53 -1.18
C GLY A 80 11.49 14.26 0.29
N GLU A 81 10.78 14.86 1.25
CA GLU A 81 10.98 14.60 2.68
C GLU A 81 10.37 13.25 3.07
N ALA A 82 10.99 12.56 4.03
CA ALA A 82 10.48 11.27 4.52
C ALA A 82 9.21 11.45 5.36
N VAL A 83 8.26 10.51 5.25
CA VAL A 83 6.92 10.56 5.90
C VAL A 83 6.59 9.38 6.83
#